data_AF-A0A699ZVZ8-F1
#
_entry.id   AF-A0A699ZVZ8-F1
#
_cell.length_a   1.000
_cell.length_b   1.000
_cell.length_c   1.000
_cell.angle_alpha   90.00
_cell.angle_beta   90.00
_cell.angle_gamma   90.00
#
_symmetry.space_group_name_H-M   'P 1'
#
loop_
_entity.id
_entity.type
_entity.pdbx_description
1 polymer ?
#
loop_
_entity_poly.entity_id
_entity_poly.type
_entity_poly.pdbx_seq_one_letter_code
_entity_poly.pdbx_strand_id
1 'polypeptide(L)'
;MCRGGRMFAPTKVWRRWHRKININQKRYAVVSALAASALPSLVMARGHRVDQVPEVPLVLSEAAESITKTSKAIEVLKKIGAYADVEKAKDSKAIRAGKGKMRNRRYVLRKGPLVVYANNNGIAKAFRNLPGVEVASVDSLNLLQLAPGGHLGRFVIWTQPAFEQLDKIFGTTTKDSATKKGYKLPRGIMANGDLTRLINSDEIQSVVRAPQARYKKHAPLKKNPLKNLGVMLKLNPYAKVARRIAVTSSTKNAAKRAAKLAKLAQGEVVGPKKSADLKKVSKAFYKSLIVDSGYQGEDYDEFSNWLGKTDL
;
A
#
# COMPACT_ATOMS: atom_id res chain seq x y z
N MET A 1 -28.92 -28.37 -26.04
CA MET A 1 -28.98 -26.96 -26.46
C MET A 1 -29.10 -26.93 -27.98
N CYS A 2 -30.09 -26.22 -28.54
CA CYS A 2 -30.40 -26.25 -29.98
C CYS A 2 -30.29 -24.84 -30.58
N ARG A 3 -29.83 -24.72 -31.83
CA ARG A 3 -29.85 -23.45 -32.58
C ARG A 3 -31.29 -22.98 -32.76
N GLY A 4 -31.59 -21.74 -32.37
CA GLY A 4 -32.97 -21.20 -32.37
C GLY A 4 -33.83 -21.61 -31.16
N GLY A 5 -33.29 -22.40 -30.24
CA GLY A 5 -33.96 -22.77 -29.00
C GLY A 5 -34.11 -21.60 -28.02
N ARG A 6 -34.98 -21.77 -27.02
CA ARG A 6 -35.22 -20.75 -25.98
C ARG A 6 -33.99 -20.62 -25.06
N MET A 7 -33.69 -19.38 -24.67
CA MET A 7 -32.65 -19.08 -23.68
C MET A 7 -33.03 -19.66 -22.31
N PHE A 8 -32.08 -20.27 -21.61
CA PHE A 8 -32.25 -20.65 -20.21
C PHE A 8 -32.44 -19.40 -19.34
N ALA A 9 -33.42 -19.42 -18.43
CA ALA A 9 -33.81 -18.29 -17.59
C ALA A 9 -34.05 -16.97 -18.38
N PRO A 10 -35.10 -16.90 -19.23
CA PRO A 10 -35.37 -15.71 -20.04
C PRO A 10 -35.67 -14.48 -19.17
N THR A 11 -35.27 -13.30 -19.61
CA THR A 11 -35.49 -12.05 -18.87
C THR A 11 -36.98 -11.80 -18.69
N LYS A 12 -37.41 -11.72 -17.43
CA LYS A 12 -38.80 -11.50 -17.05
C LYS A 12 -39.07 -10.03 -16.73
N VAL A 13 -40.31 -9.62 -16.96
CA VAL A 13 -40.76 -8.24 -16.71
C VAL A 13 -40.71 -7.89 -15.22
N TRP A 14 -40.95 -8.87 -14.33
CA TRP A 14 -40.97 -8.70 -12.87
C TRP A 14 -39.58 -8.66 -12.21
N ARG A 15 -38.49 -8.51 -12.97
CA ARG A 15 -37.19 -8.19 -12.39
C ARG A 15 -37.33 -6.94 -11.53
N ARG A 16 -36.81 -6.95 -10.29
CA ARG A 16 -36.88 -5.78 -9.40
C ARG A 16 -35.95 -4.66 -9.92
N TRP A 17 -36.45 -3.78 -10.78
CA TRP A 17 -35.71 -2.67 -11.39
C TRP A 17 -35.48 -1.50 -10.43
N HIS A 18 -36.51 -1.15 -9.65
CA HIS A 18 -36.47 -0.03 -8.73
C HIS A 18 -35.87 -0.44 -7.38
N ARG A 19 -35.15 0.50 -6.76
CA ARG A 19 -34.60 0.37 -5.40
C ARG A 19 -35.12 1.51 -4.54
N LYS A 20 -35.84 1.17 -3.47
CA LYS A 20 -36.24 2.13 -2.43
C LYS A 20 -35.01 2.42 -1.58
N ILE A 21 -34.68 3.69 -1.42
CA ILE A 21 -33.58 4.18 -0.59
C ILE A 21 -34.19 5.12 0.45
N ASN A 22 -33.69 5.04 1.68
CA ASN A 22 -34.18 5.86 2.78
C ASN A 22 -33.99 7.35 2.48
N ILE A 23 -35.01 8.14 2.81
CA ILE A 23 -35.02 9.58 2.51
C ILE A 23 -33.86 10.29 3.22
N ASN A 24 -33.60 9.96 4.48
CA ASN A 24 -32.50 10.55 5.23
C ASN A 24 -31.12 10.21 4.64
N GLN A 25 -30.94 9.00 4.12
CA GLN A 25 -29.69 8.62 3.42
C GLN A 25 -29.52 9.40 2.12
N LYS A 26 -30.61 9.60 1.34
CA LYS A 26 -30.56 10.45 0.15
C LYS A 26 -30.20 11.90 0.50
N ARG A 27 -30.82 12.44 1.55
CA ARG A 27 -30.55 13.81 2.03
C ARG A 27 -29.10 13.96 2.49
N TYR A 28 -28.59 13.00 3.27
CA TYR A 28 -27.18 12.96 3.66
C TYR A 28 -26.28 13.01 2.43
N ALA A 29 -26.50 12.13 1.45
CA ALA A 29 -25.66 12.07 0.25
C ALA A 29 -25.67 13.38 -0.56
N VAL A 30 -26.82 14.07 -0.64
CA VAL A 30 -26.90 15.39 -1.29
C VAL A 30 -26.07 16.43 -0.54
N VAL A 31 -26.20 16.51 0.78
CA VAL A 31 -25.41 17.44 1.60
C VAL A 31 -23.91 17.15 1.48
N SER A 32 -23.49 15.89 1.51
CA SER A 32 -22.08 15.53 1.31
C SER A 32 -21.56 15.91 -0.07
N ALA A 33 -22.38 15.76 -1.12
CA ALA A 33 -22.00 16.17 -2.47
C ALA A 33 -21.88 17.71 -2.58
N LEU A 34 -22.76 18.46 -1.91
CA LEU A 34 -22.69 19.93 -1.82
C LEU A 34 -21.43 20.38 -1.08
N ALA A 35 -21.13 19.80 0.08
CA ALA A 35 -19.92 20.09 0.84
C ALA A 35 -18.66 19.81 0.00
N ALA A 36 -18.65 18.72 -0.76
CA ALA A 36 -17.53 18.40 -1.65
C ALA A 36 -17.38 19.40 -2.82
N SER A 37 -18.48 20.00 -3.31
CA SER A 37 -18.43 21.01 -4.38
C SER A 37 -17.82 22.34 -3.93
N ALA A 38 -17.79 22.60 -2.62
CA ALA A 38 -17.18 23.80 -2.05
C ALA A 38 -15.65 23.69 -1.89
N LEU A 39 -15.05 22.50 -2.05
CA LEU A 39 -13.62 22.28 -1.86
C LEU A 39 -12.89 22.25 -3.23
N PRO A 40 -12.00 23.22 -3.53
CA PRO A 40 -11.27 23.27 -4.80
C PRO A 40 -10.51 21.97 -5.11
N SER A 41 -9.89 21.37 -4.10
CA SER A 41 -9.11 20.13 -4.22
C SER A 41 -9.95 18.96 -4.77
N LEU A 42 -11.20 18.81 -4.29
CA LEU A 42 -12.11 17.77 -4.75
C LEU A 42 -12.65 18.07 -6.15
N VAL A 43 -12.90 19.35 -6.45
CA VAL A 43 -13.36 19.80 -7.78
C VAL A 43 -12.30 19.57 -8.85
N MET A 44 -11.04 19.90 -8.55
CA MET A 44 -9.89 19.64 -9.42
C MET A 44 -9.61 18.13 -9.54
N ALA A 45 -9.66 17.37 -8.44
CA ALA A 45 -9.46 15.92 -8.46
C ALA A 45 -10.51 15.18 -9.31
N ARG A 46 -11.76 15.65 -9.31
CA ARG A 46 -12.81 15.15 -10.23
C ARG A 46 -12.48 15.45 -11.70
N GLY A 47 -11.65 16.45 -11.96
CA GLY A 47 -11.17 16.82 -13.27
C GLY A 47 -11.94 17.98 -13.90
N HIS A 48 -12.47 18.92 -13.12
CA HIS A 48 -12.92 20.20 -13.68
C HIS A 48 -11.73 21.14 -13.95
N ARG A 49 -11.84 22.01 -14.97
CA ARG A 49 -10.86 23.09 -15.22
C ARG A 49 -11.33 24.35 -14.51
N VAL A 50 -10.78 24.63 -13.33
CA VAL A 50 -11.20 25.75 -12.46
C VAL A 50 -10.04 26.69 -12.10
N ASP A 51 -8.91 26.62 -12.81
CA ASP A 51 -7.69 27.36 -12.48
C ASP A 51 -7.86 28.89 -12.58
N GLN A 52 -8.76 29.35 -13.45
CA GLN A 52 -9.05 30.77 -13.67
C GLN A 52 -10.26 31.28 -12.85
N VAL A 53 -10.94 30.39 -12.11
CA VAL A 53 -12.11 30.76 -11.31
C VAL A 53 -11.64 31.47 -10.05
N PRO A 54 -12.20 32.65 -9.70
CA PRO A 54 -11.71 33.45 -8.58
C PRO A 54 -11.89 32.77 -7.22
N GLU A 55 -12.99 32.04 -7.03
CA GLU A 55 -13.32 31.38 -5.77
C GLU A 55 -14.18 30.12 -5.99
N VAL A 56 -14.09 29.20 -5.03
CA VAL A 56 -14.99 28.04 -4.91
C VAL A 56 -15.41 27.97 -3.44
N PRO A 57 -16.72 27.96 -3.12
CA PRO A 57 -17.88 27.93 -4.02
C PRO A 57 -18.10 29.25 -4.78
N LEU A 58 -18.46 29.16 -6.07
CA LEU A 58 -18.67 30.33 -6.91
C LEU A 58 -20.13 30.81 -6.84
N VAL A 59 -20.34 32.07 -6.46
CA VAL A 59 -21.67 32.70 -6.35
C VAL A 59 -21.78 33.90 -7.30
N LEU A 60 -22.87 33.94 -8.08
CA LEU A 60 -23.19 35.02 -9.01
C LEU A 60 -24.33 35.88 -8.46
N SER A 61 -24.36 37.15 -8.85
CA SER A 61 -25.46 38.04 -8.49
C SER A 61 -26.81 37.54 -9.03
N GLU A 62 -27.89 37.98 -8.38
CA GLU A 62 -29.28 37.66 -8.78
C GLU A 62 -29.57 37.97 -10.26
N ALA A 63 -28.91 38.99 -10.83
CA ALA A 63 -29.04 39.37 -12.23
C ALA A 63 -28.73 38.21 -13.22
N ALA A 64 -27.98 37.19 -12.79
CA ALA A 64 -27.71 36.00 -13.57
C ALA A 64 -28.99 35.18 -13.87
N GLU A 65 -30.01 35.23 -13.02
CA GLU A 65 -31.28 34.49 -13.22
C GLU A 65 -32.08 35.01 -14.42
N SER A 66 -31.92 36.30 -14.73
CA SER A 66 -32.61 37.00 -15.83
C SER A 66 -31.90 36.88 -17.19
N ILE A 67 -30.81 36.11 -17.27
CA ILE A 67 -30.12 35.86 -18.54
C ILE A 67 -30.97 34.93 -19.41
N THR A 68 -31.39 35.41 -20.57
CA THR A 68 -32.25 34.66 -21.51
C THR A 68 -31.50 34.12 -22.74
N LYS A 69 -30.42 34.78 -23.15
CA LYS A 69 -29.66 34.43 -24.37
C LYS A 69 -28.42 33.60 -24.03
N THR A 70 -28.17 32.56 -24.83
CA THR A 70 -26.97 31.70 -24.72
C THR A 70 -25.67 32.47 -24.94
N SER A 71 -25.66 33.46 -25.84
CA SER A 71 -24.48 34.31 -26.08
C SER A 71 -24.05 35.06 -24.81
N LYS A 72 -25.01 35.66 -24.11
CA LYS A 72 -24.77 36.34 -22.82
C LYS A 72 -24.31 35.36 -21.75
N ALA A 73 -24.86 34.14 -21.69
CA ALA A 73 -24.40 33.11 -20.77
C ALA A 73 -22.92 32.73 -21.01
N ILE A 74 -22.49 32.66 -22.28
CA ILE A 74 -21.08 32.42 -22.65
C ILE A 74 -20.19 33.59 -22.18
N GLU A 75 -20.62 34.83 -22.42
CA GLU A 75 -19.88 36.03 -21.98
C GLU A 75 -19.68 36.03 -20.45
N VAL A 76 -20.71 35.71 -19.69
CA VAL A 76 -20.63 35.60 -18.22
C VAL A 76 -19.63 34.52 -17.81
N LEU A 77 -19.74 33.31 -18.35
CA LEU A 77 -18.81 32.22 -18.02
C LEU A 77 -17.36 32.54 -18.40
N LYS A 78 -17.12 33.28 -19.49
CA LYS A 78 -15.78 33.74 -19.87
C LYS A 78 -15.24 34.76 -18.89
N LYS A 79 -16.05 35.75 -18.49
CA LYS A 79 -15.66 36.77 -17.51
C LYS A 79 -15.24 36.19 -16.16
N ILE A 80 -15.87 35.09 -15.75
CA ILE A 80 -15.63 34.44 -14.45
C ILE A 80 -14.57 33.32 -14.54
N GLY A 81 -13.99 33.07 -15.72
CA GLY A 81 -13.00 32.01 -15.91
C GLY A 81 -13.55 30.58 -15.91
N ALA A 82 -14.88 30.41 -15.84
CA ALA A 82 -15.55 29.10 -15.83
C ALA A 82 -15.72 28.47 -17.23
N TYR A 83 -15.49 29.23 -18.30
CA TYR A 83 -15.74 28.77 -19.67
C TYR A 83 -14.78 27.65 -20.13
N ALA A 84 -13.56 27.60 -19.59
CA ALA A 84 -12.59 26.55 -19.92
C ALA A 84 -13.10 25.13 -19.65
N ASP A 85 -13.96 24.96 -18.63
CA ASP A 85 -14.60 23.67 -18.32
C ASP A 85 -15.70 23.30 -19.34
N VAL A 86 -16.39 24.30 -19.88
CA VAL A 86 -17.38 24.14 -20.95
C VAL A 86 -16.72 23.79 -22.28
N GLU A 87 -15.60 24.44 -22.61
CA GLU A 87 -14.80 24.10 -23.80
C GLU A 87 -14.26 22.67 -23.70
N LYS A 88 -13.72 22.27 -22.55
CA LYS A 88 -13.33 20.88 -22.29
C LYS A 88 -14.47 19.89 -22.51
N ALA A 89 -15.69 20.25 -22.09
CA ALA A 89 -16.85 19.41 -22.34
C ALA A 89 -17.19 19.36 -23.84
N LYS A 90 -17.19 20.50 -24.54
CA LYS A 90 -17.42 20.59 -25.99
C LYS A 90 -16.45 19.69 -26.78
N ASP A 91 -15.16 19.77 -26.50
CA ASP A 91 -14.13 19.01 -27.22
C ASP A 91 -14.20 17.51 -26.92
N SER A 92 -14.76 17.14 -25.76
CA SER A 92 -14.94 15.73 -25.38
C SER A 92 -16.08 15.01 -26.11
N LYS A 93 -16.83 15.71 -26.97
CA LYS A 93 -17.97 15.13 -27.68
C LYS A 93 -17.50 14.10 -28.71
N ALA A 94 -17.59 12.82 -28.35
CA ALA A 94 -17.17 11.71 -29.20
C ALA A 94 -18.33 10.77 -29.53
N ILE A 95 -18.20 10.02 -30.63
CA ILE A 95 -19.13 8.95 -30.99
C ILE A 95 -18.93 7.76 -30.02
N ARG A 96 -20.01 7.30 -29.40
CA ARG A 96 -20.01 6.15 -28.49
C ARG A 96 -19.59 4.87 -29.20
N ALA A 97 -18.63 4.16 -28.63
CA ALA A 97 -18.23 2.83 -29.06
C ALA A 97 -19.33 1.77 -28.77
N GLY A 98 -19.40 0.75 -29.61
CA GLY A 98 -20.30 -0.40 -29.43
C GLY A 98 -21.78 -0.15 -29.78
N LYS A 99 -22.64 -1.10 -29.36
CA LYS A 99 -24.06 -1.16 -29.75
C LYS A 99 -24.93 0.00 -29.24
N GLY A 100 -24.42 0.81 -28.32
CA GLY A 100 -25.13 2.00 -27.82
C GLY A 100 -25.42 3.03 -28.90
N LYS A 101 -24.54 3.11 -29.93
CA LYS A 101 -24.68 4.00 -31.08
C LYS A 101 -26.00 3.83 -31.82
N MET A 102 -26.47 2.59 -31.94
CA MET A 102 -27.73 2.22 -32.61
C MET A 102 -28.98 2.44 -31.75
N ARG A 103 -28.84 2.80 -30.46
CA ARG A 103 -29.95 2.92 -29.50
C ARG A 103 -30.08 4.35 -28.98
N ASN A 104 -30.11 5.34 -29.88
CA ASN A 104 -30.25 6.78 -29.59
C ASN A 104 -29.25 7.35 -28.57
N ARG A 105 -28.07 6.71 -28.43
CA ARG A 105 -26.98 7.13 -27.52
C ARG A 105 -25.68 7.29 -28.30
N ARG A 106 -25.76 7.95 -29.47
CA ARG A 106 -24.67 8.10 -30.43
C ARG A 106 -23.50 8.90 -29.87
N TYR A 107 -23.75 9.95 -29.10
CA TYR A 107 -22.70 10.80 -28.55
C TYR A 107 -22.53 10.61 -27.03
N VAL A 108 -21.30 10.79 -26.55
CA VAL A 108 -20.98 10.92 -25.12
C VAL A 108 -20.26 12.23 -24.93
N LEU A 109 -20.52 12.87 -23.79
CA LEU A 109 -19.96 14.15 -23.42
C LEU A 109 -19.55 14.09 -21.94
N ARG A 110 -18.47 14.79 -21.58
CA ARG A 110 -18.13 15.04 -20.18
C ARG A 110 -19.16 15.97 -19.53
N LYS A 111 -19.24 15.91 -18.21
CA LYS A 111 -20.09 16.80 -17.40
C LYS A 111 -19.27 18.02 -17.02
N GLY A 112 -19.72 19.19 -17.46
CA GLY A 112 -19.17 20.49 -17.10
C GLY A 112 -19.88 21.08 -15.87
N PRO A 113 -19.92 22.42 -15.74
CA PRO A 113 -20.48 23.08 -14.58
C PRO A 113 -21.97 22.79 -14.40
N LEU A 114 -22.42 22.76 -13.14
CA LEU A 114 -23.83 22.74 -12.78
C LEU A 114 -24.23 24.15 -12.33
N VAL A 115 -25.17 24.78 -13.03
CA VAL A 115 -25.70 26.09 -12.64
C VAL A 115 -26.95 25.88 -11.78
N VAL A 116 -26.93 26.39 -10.54
CA VAL A 116 -28.04 26.28 -9.60
C VAL A 116 -28.67 27.64 -9.39
N TYR A 117 -30.00 27.70 -9.55
CA TYR A 117 -30.81 28.91 -9.42
C TYR A 117 -31.96 28.73 -8.43
N ALA A 118 -32.50 29.84 -7.93
CA ALA A 118 -33.72 29.87 -7.13
C ALA A 118 -34.93 29.97 -8.04
N ASN A 119 -35.04 31.04 -8.83
CA ASN A 119 -36.15 31.29 -9.74
C ASN A 119 -35.75 31.16 -11.22
N ASN A 120 -36.65 30.61 -12.03
CA ASN A 120 -36.38 30.43 -13.46
C ASN A 120 -36.86 31.63 -14.29
N ASN A 121 -36.09 32.71 -14.30
CA ASN A 121 -36.39 33.93 -15.06
C ASN A 121 -35.76 33.93 -16.47
N GLY A 122 -35.38 32.76 -16.99
CA GLY A 122 -34.72 32.60 -18.29
C GLY A 122 -33.42 31.83 -18.23
N ILE A 123 -32.77 31.77 -17.06
CA ILE A 123 -31.47 31.11 -16.87
C ILE A 123 -31.45 29.66 -17.35
N ALA A 124 -32.51 28.88 -17.10
CA ALA A 124 -32.57 27.50 -17.55
C ALA A 124 -32.51 27.40 -19.09
N LYS A 125 -33.17 28.33 -19.81
CA LYS A 125 -33.13 28.36 -21.28
C LYS A 125 -31.78 28.83 -21.79
N ALA A 126 -31.16 29.81 -21.14
CA ALA A 126 -29.87 30.35 -21.55
C ALA A 126 -28.71 29.36 -21.39
N PHE A 127 -28.71 28.54 -20.34
CA PHE A 127 -27.58 27.65 -20.04
C PHE A 127 -27.77 26.20 -20.55
N ARG A 128 -29.01 25.72 -20.75
CA ARG A 128 -29.28 24.29 -21.10
C ARG A 128 -28.62 23.81 -22.39
N ASN A 129 -28.41 24.68 -23.38
CA ASN A 129 -27.84 24.29 -24.67
C ASN A 129 -26.30 24.32 -24.70
N LEU A 130 -25.65 24.76 -23.61
CA LEU A 130 -24.19 24.77 -23.54
C LEU A 130 -23.65 23.34 -23.36
N PRO A 131 -22.57 22.96 -24.07
CA PRO A 131 -22.01 21.62 -23.96
C PRO A 131 -21.61 21.26 -22.52
N GLY A 132 -22.22 20.22 -21.97
CA GLY A 132 -21.84 19.64 -20.68
C GLY A 132 -22.37 20.40 -19.47
N VAL A 133 -22.95 21.59 -19.67
CA VAL A 133 -23.59 22.36 -18.62
C VAL A 133 -24.94 21.75 -18.29
N GLU A 134 -25.24 21.66 -17.00
CA GLU A 134 -26.58 21.32 -16.53
C GLU A 134 -27.10 22.45 -15.66
N VAL A 135 -28.43 22.53 -15.56
CA VAL A 135 -29.10 23.53 -14.73
C VAL A 135 -30.02 22.81 -13.76
N ALA A 136 -30.05 23.26 -12.51
CA ALA A 136 -30.94 22.72 -11.47
C ALA A 136 -31.54 23.86 -10.64
N SER A 137 -32.77 23.65 -10.15
CA SER A 137 -33.35 24.52 -9.11
C SER A 137 -32.87 24.06 -7.74
N VAL A 138 -32.63 25.01 -6.84
CA VAL A 138 -32.18 24.74 -5.46
C VAL A 138 -33.17 23.87 -4.67
N ASP A 139 -34.48 24.01 -4.94
CA ASP A 139 -35.52 23.23 -4.25
C ASP A 139 -35.50 21.75 -4.65
N SER A 140 -35.00 21.44 -5.84
CA SER A 140 -35.04 20.11 -6.44
C SER A 140 -33.66 19.55 -6.80
N LEU A 141 -32.66 19.80 -5.94
CA LEU A 141 -31.30 19.31 -6.12
C LEU A 141 -31.23 17.78 -6.21
N ASN A 142 -30.71 17.30 -7.34
CA ASN A 142 -30.56 15.88 -7.62
C ASN A 142 -29.12 15.41 -7.35
N LEU A 143 -28.97 14.38 -6.52
CA LEU A 143 -27.68 13.73 -6.26
C LEU A 143 -26.99 13.26 -7.55
N LEU A 144 -27.74 12.78 -8.55
CA LEU A 144 -27.17 12.29 -9.81
C LEU A 144 -26.55 13.40 -10.66
N GLN A 145 -26.99 14.65 -10.45
CA GLN A 145 -26.38 15.83 -11.07
C GLN A 145 -25.20 16.33 -10.23
N LEU A 146 -25.32 16.34 -8.91
CA LEU A 146 -24.23 16.79 -8.02
C LEU A 146 -23.02 15.84 -8.03
N ALA A 147 -23.26 14.52 -8.08
CA ALA A 147 -22.23 13.49 -8.11
C ALA A 147 -22.44 12.51 -9.29
N PRO A 148 -22.24 12.96 -10.55
CA PRO A 148 -22.40 12.09 -11.71
C PRO A 148 -21.43 10.91 -11.65
N GLY A 149 -21.95 9.69 -11.79
CA GLY A 149 -21.16 8.46 -11.68
C GLY A 149 -20.74 8.10 -10.25
N GLY A 150 -21.30 8.77 -9.24
CA GLY A 150 -20.92 8.57 -7.83
C GLY A 150 -19.65 9.31 -7.41
N HIS A 151 -19.06 10.13 -8.29
CA HIS A 151 -17.87 10.91 -7.99
C HIS A 151 -18.25 12.30 -7.47
N LEU A 152 -17.86 12.59 -6.23
CA LEU A 152 -18.07 13.87 -5.54
C LEU A 152 -17.17 15.00 -6.10
N GLY A 153 -17.51 16.25 -5.76
CA GLY A 153 -16.74 17.44 -6.17
C GLY A 153 -17.06 17.90 -7.59
N ARG A 154 -18.34 17.99 -7.98
CA ARG A 154 -18.69 18.66 -9.25
C ARG A 154 -18.52 20.17 -9.10
N PHE A 155 -18.06 20.85 -10.14
CA PHE A 155 -18.05 22.31 -10.17
C PHE A 155 -19.48 22.85 -10.27
N VAL A 156 -19.91 23.59 -9.24
CA VAL A 156 -21.26 24.16 -9.13
C VAL A 156 -21.16 25.68 -9.09
N ILE A 157 -21.99 26.34 -9.89
CA ILE A 157 -22.13 27.79 -9.97
C ILE A 157 -23.48 28.14 -9.36
N TRP A 158 -23.48 28.97 -8.33
CA TRP A 158 -24.69 29.36 -7.61
C TRP A 158 -25.16 30.74 -8.02
N THR A 159 -26.46 30.98 -8.05
CA THR A 159 -26.98 32.35 -7.93
C THR A 159 -27.09 32.70 -6.45
N GLN A 160 -26.90 33.98 -6.12
CA GLN A 160 -27.02 34.49 -4.76
C GLN A 160 -28.31 34.04 -4.05
N PRO A 161 -29.52 34.22 -4.62
CA PRO A 161 -30.74 33.77 -3.95
C PRO A 161 -30.79 32.25 -3.77
N ALA A 162 -30.22 31.46 -4.68
CA ALA A 162 -30.12 30.01 -4.53
C ALA A 162 -29.21 29.64 -3.36
N PHE A 163 -28.08 30.35 -3.21
CA PHE A 163 -27.13 30.10 -2.13
C PHE A 163 -27.74 30.41 -0.76
N GLU A 164 -28.44 31.55 -0.63
CA GLU A 164 -29.15 31.94 0.60
C GLU A 164 -30.28 30.96 0.95
N GLN A 165 -30.95 30.38 -0.05
CA GLN A 165 -32.05 29.43 0.17
C GLN A 165 -31.56 28.06 0.68
N LEU A 166 -30.28 27.70 0.51
CA LEU A 166 -29.72 26.43 1.01
C LEU A 166 -29.87 26.28 2.52
N ASP A 167 -29.62 27.35 3.28
CA ASP A 167 -29.74 27.37 4.74
C ASP A 167 -31.17 27.09 5.19
N LYS A 168 -32.16 27.65 4.49
CA LYS A 168 -33.59 27.35 4.74
C LYS A 168 -33.91 25.90 4.42
N ILE A 169 -33.31 25.35 3.36
CA ILE A 169 -33.60 24.00 2.86
C ILE A 169 -32.98 22.90 3.72
N PHE A 170 -31.73 23.05 4.15
CA PHE A 170 -31.01 22.00 4.87
C PHE A 170 -30.81 22.29 6.35
N GLY A 171 -31.02 23.53 6.79
CA GLY A 171 -30.69 23.98 8.14
C GLY A 171 -29.19 24.24 8.28
N THR A 172 -28.77 24.49 9.51
CA THR A 172 -27.36 24.65 9.89
C THR A 172 -26.97 23.56 10.89
N THR A 173 -25.73 23.57 11.39
CA THR A 173 -25.31 22.62 12.42
C THR A 173 -26.09 22.79 13.73
N THR A 174 -26.61 24.00 13.98
CA THR A 174 -27.34 24.35 15.21
C THR A 174 -28.85 24.48 15.01
N LYS A 175 -29.31 24.91 13.83
CA LYS A 175 -30.74 25.11 13.51
C LYS A 175 -31.26 24.04 12.58
N ASP A 176 -32.45 23.53 12.88
CA ASP A 176 -33.13 22.54 12.05
C ASP A 176 -33.58 23.15 10.71
N SER A 177 -33.80 22.28 9.71
CA SER A 177 -34.32 22.72 8.41
C SER A 177 -35.73 23.29 8.52
N ALA A 178 -35.96 24.43 7.86
CA ALA A 178 -37.28 25.06 7.78
C ALA A 178 -38.21 24.32 6.80
N THR A 179 -37.69 23.84 5.67
CA THR A 179 -38.51 23.20 4.63
C THR A 179 -38.63 21.68 4.82
N LYS A 180 -37.57 21.02 5.28
CA LYS A 180 -37.54 19.56 5.47
C LYS A 180 -37.89 19.23 6.91
N LYS A 181 -39.18 18.98 7.16
CA LYS A 181 -39.71 18.58 8.47
C LYS A 181 -38.84 17.51 9.15
N GLY A 182 -38.38 17.82 10.37
CA GLY A 182 -37.60 16.92 11.21
C GLY A 182 -36.20 16.59 10.68
N TYR A 183 -35.67 17.33 9.71
CA TYR A 183 -34.33 17.12 9.19
C TYR A 183 -33.30 18.01 9.88
N LYS A 184 -32.19 17.40 10.30
CA LYS A 184 -30.98 18.08 10.78
C LYS A 184 -29.79 17.65 9.93
N LEU A 185 -28.80 18.54 9.82
CA LEU A 185 -27.54 18.18 9.17
C LEU A 185 -26.85 17.03 9.92
N PRO A 186 -26.22 16.09 9.20
CA PRO A 186 -25.46 15.04 9.83
C PRO A 186 -24.24 15.61 10.56
N ARG A 187 -23.99 15.11 11.77
CA ARG A 187 -22.78 15.45 12.53
C ARG A 187 -21.62 14.57 12.09
N GLY A 188 -20.45 15.17 11.91
CA GLY A 188 -19.21 14.43 11.68
C GLY A 188 -18.88 13.54 12.88
N ILE A 189 -18.24 12.40 12.63
CA ILE A 189 -17.74 11.51 13.70
C ILE A 189 -16.64 12.23 14.50
N MET A 190 -15.81 13.01 13.81
CA MET A 190 -14.78 13.85 14.41
C MET A 190 -15.15 15.33 14.25
N ALA A 191 -14.88 16.14 15.26
CA ALA A 191 -15.04 17.59 15.18
C ALA A 191 -13.98 18.24 14.27
N ASN A 192 -12.75 17.70 14.28
CA ASN A 192 -11.66 18.11 13.39
C ASN A 192 -11.14 16.88 12.62
N GLY A 193 -11.06 16.98 11.29
CA GLY A 193 -10.54 15.92 10.42
C GLY A 193 -9.01 15.91 10.26
N ASP A 194 -8.31 16.94 10.73
CA ASP A 194 -6.85 17.03 10.65
C ASP A 194 -6.19 16.22 11.78
N LEU A 195 -5.99 14.94 11.51
CA LEU A 195 -5.28 14.04 12.40
C LEU A 195 -3.83 14.45 12.63
N THR A 196 -3.18 15.07 11.64
CA THR A 196 -1.76 15.43 11.75
C THR A 196 -1.58 16.54 12.77
N ARG A 197 -2.46 17.55 12.76
CA ARG A 197 -2.49 18.60 13.77
C ARG A 197 -2.78 18.05 15.17
N LEU A 198 -3.75 17.13 15.28
CA LEU A 198 -4.06 16.51 16.58
C LEU A 198 -2.87 15.73 17.11
N ILE A 199 -2.28 14.85 16.29
CA ILE A 199 -1.12 14.03 16.67
C ILE A 199 0.05 14.90 17.10
N ASN A 200 0.32 16.00 16.39
CA ASN A 200 1.45 16.88 16.65
C ASN A 200 1.17 17.95 17.70
N SER A 201 0.01 17.93 18.37
CA SER A 201 -0.29 18.83 19.48
C SER A 201 0.57 18.52 20.71
N ASP A 202 0.90 19.55 21.48
CA ASP A 202 1.78 19.42 22.65
C ASP A 202 1.16 18.51 23.72
N GLU A 203 -0.16 18.52 23.85
CA GLU A 203 -0.91 17.66 24.78
C GLU A 203 -0.73 16.18 24.46
N ILE A 204 -0.68 15.81 23.17
CA ILE A 204 -0.42 14.43 22.75
C ILE A 204 1.08 14.13 22.82
N GLN A 205 1.91 15.01 22.23
CA GLN A 205 3.36 14.77 22.12
C GLN A 205 4.07 14.72 23.48
N SER A 206 3.58 15.44 24.50
CA SER A 206 4.13 15.39 25.87
C SER A 206 3.92 14.04 26.57
N VAL A 207 2.89 13.28 26.17
CA VAL A 207 2.55 11.97 26.76
C VAL A 207 3.10 10.82 25.91
N VAL A 208 3.25 11.02 24.60
CA VAL A 208 3.75 10.00 23.67
C VAL A 208 5.20 9.63 24.00
N ARG A 209 5.46 8.32 24.11
CA ARG A 209 6.82 7.80 24.32
C ARG A 209 7.68 8.06 23.09
N ALA A 210 8.97 8.32 23.32
CA ALA A 210 9.95 8.43 22.24
C ALA A 210 9.86 7.21 21.29
N PRO A 211 10.02 7.44 19.97
CA PRO A 211 9.94 6.37 18.99
C PRO A 211 10.99 5.30 19.30
N GLN A 212 10.55 4.04 19.40
CA GLN A 212 11.47 2.93 19.62
C GLN A 212 12.44 2.81 18.45
N ALA A 213 13.72 2.56 18.76
CA ALA A 213 14.73 2.32 17.75
C ALA A 213 14.27 1.18 16.84
N ARG A 214 14.28 1.42 15.52
CA ARG A 214 13.85 0.43 14.53
C ARG A 214 14.70 -0.82 14.71
N TYR A 215 14.07 -1.93 15.08
CA TYR A 215 14.71 -3.23 14.98
C TYR A 215 15.04 -3.50 13.51
N LYS A 216 16.16 -4.20 13.24
CA LYS A 216 16.54 -4.55 11.88
C LYS A 216 15.42 -5.41 11.27
N LYS A 217 14.70 -4.86 10.28
CA LYS A 217 13.58 -5.53 9.59
C LYS A 217 13.96 -6.88 9.00
N HIS A 218 15.23 -7.04 8.62
CA HIS A 218 15.77 -8.28 8.12
C HIS A 218 16.77 -8.86 9.10
N ALA A 219 16.65 -10.15 9.37
CA ALA A 219 17.69 -10.90 10.04
C ALA A 219 18.98 -10.79 9.21
N PRO A 220 20.10 -10.31 9.79
CA PRO A 220 21.35 -10.32 9.08
C PRO A 220 21.71 -11.76 8.71
N LEU A 221 22.30 -11.96 7.53
CA LEU A 221 22.78 -13.27 7.12
C LEU A 221 23.72 -13.84 8.20
N LYS A 222 23.39 -15.02 8.73
CA LYS A 222 24.23 -15.72 9.71
C LYS A 222 25.50 -16.20 9.03
N LYS A 223 26.59 -15.44 9.21
CA LYS A 223 27.92 -15.80 8.71
C LYS A 223 28.53 -16.90 9.60
N ASN A 224 29.12 -17.92 8.99
CA ASN A 224 29.78 -19.00 9.72
C ASN A 224 31.06 -18.48 10.42
N PRO A 225 31.18 -18.57 11.76
CA PRO A 225 32.36 -18.10 12.50
C PRO A 225 33.65 -18.83 12.13
N LEU A 226 33.60 -20.14 11.86
CA LEU A 226 34.79 -20.93 11.54
C LEU A 226 35.42 -20.51 10.20
N LYS A 227 34.59 -20.05 9.27
CA LYS A 227 35.03 -19.56 7.95
C LYS A 227 35.26 -18.04 7.93
N ASN A 228 34.58 -17.27 8.79
CA ASN A 228 34.67 -15.82 8.82
C ASN A 228 35.37 -15.32 10.10
N LEU A 229 36.61 -14.85 9.95
CA LEU A 229 37.43 -14.38 11.08
C LEU A 229 36.76 -13.23 11.85
N GLY A 230 36.13 -12.26 11.19
CA GLY A 230 35.49 -11.14 11.88
C GLY A 230 34.36 -11.58 12.82
N VAL A 231 33.61 -12.61 12.42
CA VAL A 231 32.55 -13.19 13.24
C VAL A 231 33.15 -14.05 14.36
N MET A 232 34.20 -14.81 14.09
CA MET A 232 34.94 -15.56 15.12
C MET A 232 35.48 -14.63 16.20
N LEU A 233 36.09 -13.51 15.82
CA LEU A 233 36.66 -12.56 16.77
C LEU A 233 35.59 -11.87 17.62
N LYS A 234 34.41 -11.65 17.05
CA LYS A 234 33.27 -11.13 17.81
C LYS A 234 32.75 -12.14 18.85
N LEU A 235 32.79 -13.44 18.54
CA LEU A 235 32.35 -14.50 19.45
C LEU A 235 33.43 -14.88 20.48
N ASN A 236 34.68 -14.95 20.04
CA ASN A 236 35.84 -15.32 20.83
C ASN A 236 37.03 -14.42 20.47
N PRO A 237 37.27 -13.35 21.24
CA PRO A 237 38.41 -12.47 21.04
C PRO A 237 39.77 -13.20 21.15
N TYR A 238 39.86 -14.24 22.01
CA TYR A 238 41.08 -15.02 22.22
C TYR A 238 41.47 -15.85 20.99
N ALA A 239 40.54 -16.12 20.07
CA ALA A 239 40.84 -16.81 18.81
C ALA A 239 41.92 -16.09 17.98
N LYS A 240 42.06 -14.76 18.13
CA LYS A 240 43.16 -13.98 17.52
C LYS A 240 44.53 -14.43 18.04
N VAL A 241 44.63 -14.56 19.36
CA VAL A 241 45.87 -14.93 20.07
C VAL A 241 46.21 -16.38 19.77
N ALA A 242 45.25 -17.29 19.92
CA ALA A 242 45.44 -18.71 19.61
C ALA A 242 45.90 -18.93 18.15
N ARG A 243 45.27 -18.25 17.18
CA ARG A 243 45.68 -18.33 15.77
C ARG A 243 47.09 -17.78 15.55
N ARG A 244 47.45 -16.67 16.20
CA ARG A 244 48.82 -16.12 16.13
C ARG A 244 49.83 -17.11 16.70
N ILE A 245 49.57 -17.68 17.87
CA ILE A 245 50.43 -18.69 18.49
C ILE A 245 50.61 -19.90 17.55
N ALA A 246 49.51 -20.41 16.97
CA ALA A 246 49.54 -21.54 16.05
C ALA A 246 50.33 -21.26 14.77
N VAL A 247 50.22 -20.06 14.20
CA VAL A 247 51.01 -19.66 13.02
C VAL A 247 52.49 -19.56 13.40
N THR A 248 52.81 -18.90 14.51
CA THR A 248 54.20 -18.77 14.98
C THR A 248 54.83 -20.12 15.34
N SER A 249 54.07 -21.05 15.94
CA SER A 249 54.58 -22.40 16.23
C SER A 249 54.76 -23.22 14.96
N SER A 250 53.82 -23.12 14.00
CA SER A 250 53.91 -23.79 12.70
C SER A 250 55.12 -23.33 11.89
N THR A 251 55.38 -22.02 11.79
CA THR A 251 56.56 -21.50 11.06
C THR A 251 57.86 -21.94 11.72
N LYS A 252 57.95 -21.90 13.05
CA LYS A 252 59.09 -22.44 13.80
C LYS A 252 59.28 -23.94 13.55
N ASN A 253 58.21 -24.72 13.55
CA ASN A 253 58.27 -26.16 13.32
C ASN A 253 58.63 -26.52 11.87
N ALA A 254 58.13 -25.76 10.89
CA ALA A 254 58.50 -25.91 9.49
C ALA A 254 59.99 -25.63 9.27
N ALA A 255 60.53 -24.57 9.88
CA ALA A 255 61.95 -24.27 9.85
C ALA A 255 62.78 -25.38 10.53
N LYS A 256 62.37 -25.87 11.70
CA LYS A 256 63.01 -27.01 12.38
C LYS A 256 62.97 -28.28 11.52
N ARG A 257 61.84 -28.57 10.85
CA ARG A 257 61.69 -29.73 9.97
C ARG A 257 62.57 -29.60 8.73
N ALA A 258 62.63 -28.43 8.11
CA ALA A 258 63.52 -28.17 6.98
C ALA A 258 65.00 -28.36 7.38
N ALA A 259 65.42 -27.82 8.53
CA ALA A 259 66.77 -28.03 9.06
C ALA A 259 67.06 -29.51 9.38
N LYS A 260 66.08 -30.22 9.96
CA LYS A 260 66.21 -31.67 10.22
C LYS A 260 66.31 -32.49 8.93
N LEU A 261 65.52 -32.17 7.92
CA LEU A 261 65.58 -32.81 6.61
C LEU A 261 66.92 -32.55 5.90
N ALA A 262 67.46 -31.32 6.01
CA ALA A 262 68.78 -31.00 5.47
C ALA A 262 69.89 -31.83 6.14
N LYS A 263 69.86 -31.99 7.47
CA LYS A 263 70.81 -32.86 8.20
C LYS A 263 70.68 -34.34 7.84
N LEU A 264 69.44 -34.83 7.68
CA LEU A 264 69.18 -36.19 7.19
C LEU A 264 69.70 -36.40 5.76
N ALA A 265 69.56 -35.40 4.88
CA ALA A 265 70.10 -35.46 3.51
C ALA A 265 71.63 -35.46 3.49
N GLN A 266 72.28 -34.90 4.51
CA GLN A 266 73.73 -34.97 4.73
C GLN A 266 74.19 -36.27 5.41
N GLY A 267 73.27 -37.22 5.66
CA GLY A 267 73.59 -38.54 6.22
C GLY A 267 73.67 -38.60 7.75
N GLU A 268 73.38 -37.52 8.47
CA GLU A 268 73.35 -37.53 9.93
C GLU A 268 72.11 -38.26 10.48
N VAL A 269 72.30 -39.11 11.49
CA VAL A 269 71.19 -39.78 12.20
C VAL A 269 70.50 -38.79 13.13
N VAL A 270 69.41 -38.19 12.67
CA VAL A 270 68.66 -37.19 13.45
C VAL A 270 67.37 -37.78 14.05
N GLY A 271 67.46 -38.27 15.28
CA GLY A 271 66.31 -38.66 16.09
C GLY A 271 66.70 -39.44 17.35
N PRO A 272 65.86 -39.44 18.40
CA PRO A 272 66.10 -40.29 19.56
C PRO A 272 66.03 -41.77 19.14
N LYS A 273 67.01 -42.58 19.58
CA LYS A 273 66.97 -44.04 19.39
C LYS A 273 65.68 -44.57 20.05
N LYS A 274 64.86 -45.35 19.32
CA LYS A 274 63.65 -45.97 19.88
C LYS A 274 64.02 -46.72 21.17
N SER A 275 63.24 -46.55 22.24
CA SER A 275 63.48 -47.21 23.52
C SER A 275 63.48 -48.73 23.35
N ALA A 276 64.34 -49.41 24.12
CA ALA A 276 64.47 -50.86 24.05
C ALA A 276 63.14 -51.57 24.33
N ASP A 277 62.33 -51.00 25.23
CA ASP A 277 61.03 -51.55 25.61
C ASP A 277 60.00 -51.46 24.48
N LEU A 278 59.94 -50.33 23.76
CA LEU A 278 59.09 -50.22 22.56
C LEU A 278 59.52 -51.19 21.46
N LYS A 279 60.83 -51.45 21.32
CA LYS A 279 61.33 -52.48 20.39
C LYS A 279 60.93 -53.89 20.84
N LYS A 280 60.98 -54.19 22.15
CA LYS A 280 60.54 -55.48 22.69
C LYS A 280 59.05 -55.70 22.46
N VAL A 281 58.21 -54.70 22.74
CA VAL A 281 56.77 -54.75 22.52
C VAL A 281 56.44 -54.92 21.04
N SER A 282 57.06 -54.14 20.15
CA SER A 282 56.80 -54.32 18.70
C SER A 282 57.26 -55.68 18.21
N LYS A 283 58.41 -56.17 18.69
CA LYS A 283 58.95 -57.48 18.30
C LYS A 283 58.08 -58.61 18.83
N ALA A 284 57.51 -58.49 20.04
CA ALA A 284 56.55 -59.43 20.60
C ALA A 284 55.24 -59.46 19.79
N PHE A 285 54.69 -58.29 19.45
CA PHE A 285 53.47 -58.17 18.64
C PHE A 285 53.63 -58.75 17.21
N TYR A 286 54.75 -58.47 16.54
CA TYR A 286 55.00 -59.09 15.23
C TYR A 286 55.30 -60.59 15.33
N LYS A 287 55.83 -61.06 16.48
CA LYS A 287 56.08 -62.49 16.71
C LYS A 287 54.78 -63.25 16.98
N SER A 288 53.82 -62.66 17.68
CA SER A 288 52.48 -63.26 17.87
C SER A 288 51.65 -63.34 16.58
N LEU A 289 51.93 -62.49 15.59
CA LEU A 289 51.27 -62.52 14.28
C LEU A 289 51.89 -63.51 13.27
N ILE A 290 53.01 -64.15 13.62
CA ILE A 290 53.68 -65.17 12.77
C ILE A 290 53.26 -66.59 13.18
N VAL A 291 52.63 -66.75 14.35
CA VAL A 291 52.08 -68.03 14.81
C VAL A 291 50.67 -68.17 14.25
N ASP A 292 50.58 -68.77 13.06
CA ASP A 292 49.35 -69.30 12.47
C ASP A 292 49.77 -70.50 11.64
N SER A 293 49.20 -71.69 11.93
CA SER A 293 49.33 -72.99 11.22
C SER A 293 50.41 -73.99 11.64
N GLY A 294 50.40 -74.45 12.91
CA GLY A 294 51.00 -75.74 13.24
C GLY A 294 51.11 -76.07 14.73
N TYR A 295 50.19 -76.90 15.24
CA TYR A 295 50.26 -77.72 16.47
C TYR A 295 51.51 -77.49 17.37
N GLN A 296 51.44 -76.51 18.28
CA GLN A 296 52.13 -76.50 19.58
C GLN A 296 51.73 -75.23 20.38
N GLY A 297 50.97 -75.41 21.46
CA GLY A 297 50.84 -74.43 22.55
C GLY A 297 49.57 -73.56 22.61
N GLU A 298 48.65 -73.67 21.65
CA GLU A 298 47.46 -72.79 21.58
C GLU A 298 46.38 -73.10 22.64
N ASP A 299 46.40 -74.28 23.26
CA ASP A 299 45.41 -74.65 24.28
C ASP A 299 45.72 -74.13 25.69
N TYR A 300 46.83 -73.41 25.95
CA TYR A 300 47.17 -72.93 27.30
C TYR A 300 46.94 -71.43 27.51
N ASP A 301 47.30 -70.58 26.56
CA ASP A 301 47.18 -69.12 26.71
C ASP A 301 45.76 -68.59 26.39
N GLU A 302 45.03 -69.21 25.45
CA GLU A 302 43.61 -68.92 25.24
C GLU A 302 42.77 -69.40 26.43
N PHE A 303 43.11 -70.57 27.00
CA PHE A 303 42.45 -71.11 28.19
C PHE A 303 42.65 -70.21 29.43
N SER A 304 43.81 -69.57 29.59
CA SER A 304 44.06 -68.63 30.70
C SER A 304 43.19 -67.35 30.60
N ASN A 305 42.99 -66.84 29.38
CA ASN A 305 42.14 -65.69 29.13
C ASN A 305 40.65 -66.01 29.25
N TRP A 306 40.26 -67.27 29.00
CA TRP A 306 38.88 -67.74 29.14
C TRP A 306 38.52 -68.08 30.59
N LEU A 307 39.42 -68.75 31.35
CA LEU A 307 39.22 -69.05 32.77
C LEU A 307 39.23 -67.80 33.67
N GLY A 308 39.88 -66.71 33.26
CA GLY A 308 39.90 -65.44 34.00
C GLY A 308 38.67 -64.54 33.81
N LYS A 309 37.65 -64.98 33.05
CA LYS A 309 36.44 -64.20 32.71
C LYS A 309 35.12 -64.88 33.11
N THR A 310 35.10 -65.70 34.15
CA THR A 310 33.86 -66.12 34.82
C THR A 310 33.71 -65.41 36.17
N ASP A 311 32.52 -64.84 36.39
CA ASP A 311 32.21 -63.68 37.25
C ASP A 311 32.28 -63.89 38.77
N LEU A 312 32.83 -62.88 39.48
CA LEU A 312 32.27 -62.18 40.65
C LEU A 312 33.02 -60.84 40.87
#